data_AF-A0A438H773-F1
#
_entry.id   AF-A0A438H773-F1
#
_cell.length_a   1.000
_cell.length_b   1.000
_cell.length_c   1.000
_cell.angle_alpha   90.00
_cell.angle_beta   90.00
_cell.angle_gamma   90.00
#
_symmetry.space_group_name_H-M   'P 1'
#
loop_
_entity.id
_entity.type
_entity.pdbx_description
1 polymer ?
#
loop_
_entity_poly.entity_id
_entity_poly.type
_entity_poly.pdbx_seq_one_letter_code
_entity_poly.pdbx_strand_id
1 'polypeptide(L)'
;MQKAGCLNYSLTPWELDKDGIYVRQICYKFDKCVSRYRGEAVSTQQRSLLPDRNGWVIEEVLTLHGVPLGDHFNLHFRYQIEHAPSKGKACHICVYFGIAWLKSTRHQKRISKNIHSNLQDRLKLMVGEVEKEFLTGK
;
A
#
# COMPACT_ATOMS: atom_id res chain seq x y z
N MET A 1 2.07 -0.69 11.59
CA MET A 1 0.73 -1.03 11.05
C MET A 1 -0.42 -0.79 12.02
N GLN A 2 -0.35 -1.21 13.28
CA GLN A 2 -1.40 -0.95 14.28
C GLN A 2 -1.71 0.55 14.46
N LYS A 3 -0.67 1.41 14.50
CA LYS A 3 -0.82 2.88 14.54
C LYS A 3 -1.59 3.47 13.34
N ALA A 4 -1.60 2.78 12.20
CA ALA A 4 -2.35 3.15 11.01
C ALA A 4 -3.75 2.51 10.96
N GLY A 5 -4.23 1.97 12.09
CA GLY A 5 -5.55 1.35 12.24
C GLY A 5 -5.74 0.04 11.45
N CYS A 6 -4.64 -0.68 11.17
CA CYS A 6 -4.68 -1.99 10.53
C CYS A 6 -4.70 -3.07 11.62
N LEU A 7 -5.89 -3.56 11.93
CA LEU A 7 -6.11 -4.61 12.92
C LEU A 7 -5.87 -5.99 12.32
N ASN A 8 -5.42 -6.94 13.14
CA ASN A 8 -5.13 -8.32 12.74
C ASN A 8 -4.24 -8.41 11.49
N TYR A 9 -3.23 -7.53 11.44
CA TYR A 9 -2.31 -7.46 10.31
C TYR A 9 -1.50 -8.76 10.21
N SER A 10 -1.63 -9.43 9.06
CA SER A 10 -0.98 -10.69 8.75
C SER A 10 -0.28 -10.58 7.40
N LEU A 11 0.87 -11.24 7.26
CA LEU A 11 1.66 -11.27 6.04
C LEU A 11 2.24 -12.67 5.83
N THR A 12 2.35 -13.09 4.57
CA THR A 12 3.15 -14.26 4.21
C THR A 12 4.62 -13.85 4.05
N PRO A 13 5.57 -14.79 4.18
CA PRO A 13 6.94 -14.57 3.75
C PRO A 13 7.00 -14.16 2.27
N TRP A 14 8.11 -13.54 1.88
CA TRP A 14 8.41 -13.33 0.46
C TRP A 14 8.78 -14.66 -0.18
N GLU A 15 8.07 -15.03 -1.23
CA GLU A 15 8.33 -16.21 -2.03
C GLU A 15 8.86 -15.81 -3.40
N LEU A 16 9.86 -16.53 -3.90
CA LEU A 16 10.39 -16.29 -5.23
C LEU A 16 9.40 -16.82 -6.27
N ASP A 17 8.90 -15.92 -7.10
CA ASP A 17 8.12 -16.23 -8.30
C ASP A 17 9.05 -16.19 -9.53
N LYS A 18 8.48 -16.25 -10.72
CA LYS A 18 9.19 -16.19 -11.99
C LYS A 18 10.02 -14.91 -12.12
N ASP A 19 11.10 -15.02 -12.90
CA ASP A 19 11.91 -13.89 -13.36
C ASP A 19 12.54 -13.03 -12.24
N GLY A 20 12.79 -13.62 -11.07
CA GLY A 20 13.44 -12.91 -9.95
C GLY A 20 12.50 -11.97 -9.19
N ILE A 21 11.19 -12.06 -9.43
CA ILE A 21 10.16 -11.31 -8.72
C ILE A 21 9.82 -12.04 -7.43
N TYR A 22 9.75 -11.31 -6.33
CA TYR A 22 9.29 -11.86 -5.05
C TYR A 22 7.83 -11.48 -4.83
N VAL A 23 7.01 -12.42 -4.37
CA VAL A 23 5.58 -12.20 -4.11
C VAL A 23 5.27 -12.48 -2.65
N ARG A 24 4.32 -11.73 -2.09
CA ARG A 24 3.72 -12.04 -0.79
C ARG A 24 2.27 -11.59 -0.74
N GLN A 25 1.54 -12.12 0.23
CA GLN A 25 0.18 -11.70 0.56
C GLN A 25 0.14 -10.98 1.90
N ILE A 26 -0.76 -10.02 2.01
CA ILE A 26 -1.04 -9.25 3.21
C ILE A 26 -2.54 -9.22 3.44
N CYS A 27 -2.98 -9.40 4.67
CA CYS A 27 -4.38 -9.26 5.06
C CYS A 27 -4.51 -8.49 6.37
N TYR A 28 -5.47 -7.56 6.43
CA TYR A 28 -5.80 -6.83 7.65
C TYR A 28 -7.24 -6.31 7.63
N LYS A 29 -7.76 -5.94 8.80
CA LYS A 29 -9.06 -5.27 8.93
C LYS A 29 -8.88 -3.80 9.28
N PHE A 30 -9.76 -2.94 8.78
CA PHE A 30 -9.76 -1.54 9.17
C PHE A 30 -10.41 -1.35 10.54
N ASP A 31 -9.72 -0.63 11.43
CA ASP A 31 -10.31 -0.15 12.68
C ASP A 31 -11.55 0.72 12.40
N LYS A 32 -12.55 0.67 13.28
CA LYS A 32 -13.78 1.46 13.17
C LYS A 32 -13.50 2.97 13.12
N CYS A 33 -12.45 3.42 13.80
CA CYS A 33 -12.00 4.80 13.80
C CYS A 33 -11.45 5.25 12.44
N VAL A 34 -10.96 4.30 11.62
CA VAL A 34 -10.40 4.57 10.29
C VAL A 34 -11.42 4.34 9.18
N SER A 35 -12.27 3.32 9.31
CA SER A 35 -13.33 3.04 8.34
C SER A 35 -14.64 2.72 9.04
N ARG A 36 -15.69 3.46 8.69
CA ARG A 36 -17.06 3.21 9.17
C ARG A 36 -17.56 1.81 8.82
N TYR A 37 -17.06 1.24 7.73
CA TYR A 37 -17.51 -0.05 7.21
C TYR A 37 -16.79 -1.24 7.83
N ARG A 38 -15.69 -1.03 8.57
CA ARG A 38 -14.81 -2.09 9.11
C ARG A 38 -14.44 -3.14 8.06
N GLY A 39 -14.18 -2.67 6.85
CA GLY A 39 -13.82 -3.55 5.75
C GLY A 39 -12.55 -4.34 6.03
N GLU A 40 -12.33 -5.34 5.20
CA GLU A 40 -11.10 -6.13 5.19
C GLU A 40 -10.32 -5.77 3.93
N ALA A 41 -9.00 -5.79 4.05
CA ALA A 41 -8.09 -5.49 2.97
C ALA A 41 -7.23 -6.72 2.74
N VAL A 42 -7.30 -7.27 1.54
CA VAL A 42 -6.46 -8.37 1.08
C VAL A 42 -5.60 -7.84 -0.06
N SER A 43 -4.30 -8.04 0.06
CA SER A 43 -3.32 -7.46 -0.83
C SER A 43 -2.33 -8.50 -1.30
N THR A 44 -1.96 -8.41 -2.58
CA THR A 44 -0.82 -9.11 -3.14
C THR A 44 0.24 -8.09 -3.52
N GLN A 45 1.46 -8.30 -3.00
CA GLN A 45 2.60 -7.46 -3.31
C GLN A 45 3.61 -8.24 -4.14
N GLN A 46 4.13 -7.60 -5.18
CA GLN A 46 5.24 -8.07 -5.99
C GLN A 46 6.41 -7.11 -5.80
N ARG A 47 7.59 -7.66 -5.57
CA ARG A 47 8.82 -6.90 -5.33
C ARG A 47 9.87 -7.28 -6.35
N SER A 48 10.43 -6.27 -6.99
CA SER A 48 11.51 -6.39 -7.96
C SER A 48 12.58 -5.32 -7.71
N LEU A 49 13.76 -5.53 -8.30
CA LEU A 49 14.79 -4.49 -8.33
C LEU A 49 14.41 -3.43 -9.35
N LEU A 50 14.78 -2.18 -9.08
CA LEU A 50 14.73 -1.14 -10.10
C LEU A 50 15.67 -1.49 -11.27
N PRO A 51 15.37 -1.07 -12.52
CA PRO A 51 16.22 -1.36 -13.68
C PRO A 51 17.65 -0.87 -13.54
N ASP A 52 17.85 0.26 -12.85
CA ASP A 52 19.15 0.87 -12.55
C ASP A 52 19.87 0.20 -11.36
N ARG A 53 19.23 -0.80 -10.73
CA ARG A 53 19.68 -1.50 -9.52
C ARG A 53 19.96 -0.59 -8.32
N ASN A 54 19.47 0.64 -8.33
CA ASN A 54 19.67 1.61 -7.25
C ASN A 54 18.56 1.54 -6.18
N GLY A 55 17.74 0.49 -6.19
CA GLY A 55 16.65 0.35 -5.25
C GLY A 55 15.65 -0.74 -5.62
N TRP A 56 14.46 -0.61 -5.04
CA TRP A 56 13.41 -1.62 -5.10
C TRP A 56 12.09 -0.97 -5.52
N VAL A 57 11.30 -1.72 -6.29
CA VAL A 57 9.90 -1.41 -6.54
C VAL A 57 9.04 -2.49 -5.91
N ILE A 58 7.97 -2.05 -5.25
CA ILE A 58 6.91 -2.91 -4.77
C ILE A 58 5.62 -2.49 -5.46
N GLU A 59 5.07 -3.37 -6.28
CA GLU A 59 3.75 -3.21 -6.88
C GLU A 59 2.74 -3.96 -6.02
N GLU A 60 1.60 -3.35 -5.76
CA GLU A 60 0.59 -3.88 -4.85
C GLU A 60 -0.79 -3.81 -5.50
N VAL A 61 -1.53 -4.92 -5.47
CA VAL A 61 -2.94 -4.96 -5.80
C VAL A 61 -3.72 -5.28 -4.52
N LEU A 62 -4.53 -4.31 -4.09
CA LEU A 62 -5.32 -4.35 -2.87
C LEU A 62 -6.80 -4.44 -3.21
N THR A 63 -7.46 -5.46 -2.65
CA THR A 63 -8.90 -5.69 -2.74
C THR A 63 -9.56 -5.34 -1.41
N LEU A 64 -10.66 -4.59 -1.47
CA LEU A 64 -11.43 -4.19 -0.29
C LEU A 64 -12.71 -5.02 -0.18
N HIS A 65 -12.85 -5.75 0.92
CA HIS A 65 -14.04 -6.51 1.25
C HIS A 65 -14.87 -5.80 2.32
N GLY A 66 -16.18 -6.03 2.33
CA GLY A 66 -17.09 -5.44 3.33
C GLY A 66 -17.28 -3.93 3.20
N VAL A 67 -16.93 -3.33 2.06
CA VAL A 67 -17.20 -1.92 1.74
C VAL A 67 -18.24 -1.80 0.63
N PRO A 68 -19.04 -0.72 0.58
CA PRO A 68 -20.00 -0.52 -0.50
C PRO A 68 -19.29 -0.52 -1.87
N LEU A 69 -19.80 -1.33 -2.80
CA LEU A 69 -19.27 -1.46 -4.16
C LEU A 69 -17.80 -1.92 -4.20
N GLY A 70 -17.32 -2.65 -3.18
CA GLY A 70 -15.94 -3.15 -3.13
C GLY A 70 -15.57 -4.11 -4.26
N ASP A 71 -16.54 -4.72 -4.93
CA ASP A 71 -16.37 -5.57 -6.11
C ASP A 71 -16.33 -4.78 -7.44
N HIS A 72 -16.47 -3.45 -7.40
CA HIS A 72 -16.44 -2.60 -8.59
C HIS A 72 -15.04 -2.09 -8.92
N PHE A 73 -14.08 -2.22 -8.01
CA PHE A 73 -12.74 -1.67 -8.19
C PHE A 73 -11.69 -2.42 -7.38
N ASN A 74 -10.45 -2.37 -7.85
CA ASN A 74 -9.26 -2.69 -7.07
C ASN A 74 -8.41 -1.43 -6.88
N LEU A 75 -7.59 -1.44 -5.84
CA LEU A 75 -6.60 -0.39 -5.60
C LEU A 75 -5.23 -0.89 -6.00
N HIS A 76 -4.51 -0.08 -6.76
CA HIS A 76 -3.17 -0.39 -7.21
C HIS A 76 -2.20 0.58 -6.56
N PHE A 77 -1.11 0.10 -6.00
CA PHE A 77 -0.03 0.92 -5.48
C PHE A 77 1.30 0.54 -6.13
N ARG A 78 2.18 1.52 -6.19
CA ARG A 78 3.58 1.32 -6.54
C ARG A 78 4.44 2.11 -5.57
N TYR A 79 5.20 1.41 -4.76
CA TYR A 79 6.19 1.97 -3.86
C TYR A 79 7.54 1.87 -4.55
N GLN A 80 8.21 2.99 -4.69
CA GLN A 80 9.53 3.10 -5.30
C GLN A 80 10.48 3.61 -4.23
N ILE A 81 11.47 2.80 -3.90
CA ILE A 81 12.44 3.07 -2.84
C ILE A 81 13.81 3.12 -3.49
N GLU A 82 14.38 4.30 -3.57
CA GLU A 82 15.68 4.56 -4.20
C GLU A 82 16.71 4.94 -3.16
N HIS A 83 17.94 4.44 -3.31
CA HIS A 83 19.05 4.93 -2.52
C HIS A 83 19.37 6.37 -2.94
N ALA A 84 19.61 7.24 -1.95
CA ALA A 84 19.95 8.64 -2.16
C ALA A 84 21.45 8.86 -1.87
N PRO A 85 22.36 8.55 -2.82
CA PRO A 85 23.80 8.56 -2.59
C PRO A 85 24.36 9.92 -2.13
N SER A 86 23.70 11.02 -2.48
CA SER A 86 24.08 12.37 -2.05
C SER A 86 23.83 12.67 -0.57
N LYS A 87 23.10 11.81 0.16
CA LYS A 87 22.69 12.01 1.56
C LYS A 87 23.15 10.88 2.49
N GLY A 88 24.19 10.12 2.13
CA GLY A 88 24.72 9.03 2.95
C GLY A 88 23.75 7.84 3.01
N LYS A 89 23.40 7.37 4.23
CA LYS A 89 22.46 6.23 4.45
C LYS A 89 20.98 6.62 4.30
N ALA A 90 20.65 7.50 3.35
CA ALA A 90 19.29 7.97 3.13
C ALA A 90 18.66 7.29 1.91
N CYS A 91 17.33 7.27 1.86
CA CYS A 91 16.57 6.80 0.71
C CYS A 91 15.46 7.80 0.36
N HIS A 92 15.03 7.76 -0.90
CA HIS A 92 13.82 8.43 -1.36
C HIS A 92 12.71 7.39 -1.50
N ILE A 93 11.55 7.71 -0.93
CA ILE A 93 10.35 6.87 -1.01
C ILE A 93 9.29 7.65 -1.80
N CYS A 94 8.92 7.12 -2.96
CA CYS A 94 7.81 7.62 -3.75
C CYS A 94 6.68 6.58 -3.75
N VAL A 95 5.46 7.02 -3.46
CA VAL A 95 4.27 6.15 -3.48
C VAL A 95 3.29 6.68 -4.49
N TYR A 96 2.98 5.85 -5.48
CA TYR A 96 1.94 6.08 -6.47
C TYR A 96 0.77 5.18 -6.16
N PHE A 97 -0.45 5.66 -6.36
CA PHE A 97 -1.64 4.84 -6.21
C PHE A 97 -2.73 5.21 -7.20
N GLY A 98 -3.56 4.24 -7.55
CA GLY A 98 -4.63 4.38 -8.52
C GLY A 98 -5.80 3.43 -8.23
N ILE A 99 -6.89 3.65 -8.96
CA ILE A 99 -8.12 2.86 -8.85
C ILE A 99 -8.36 2.17 -10.19
N ALA A 100 -8.33 0.85 -10.20
CA ALA A 100 -8.69 0.05 -11.36
C ALA A 100 -10.19 -0.27 -11.29
N TRP A 101 -10.98 0.32 -12.19
CA TRP A 101 -12.43 0.12 -12.26
C TRP A 101 -12.75 -1.18 -13.00
N LEU A 102 -13.41 -2.10 -12.32
CA LEU A 102 -13.81 -3.42 -12.82
C LEU A 102 -15.25 -3.41 -13.35
N LYS A 103 -16.10 -2.56 -12.79
CA LYS A 103 -17.52 -2.41 -13.15
C LYS A 103 -17.89 -0.93 -13.23
N SER A 104 -18.83 -0.58 -14.10
CA SER A 104 -19.34 0.79 -14.20
C SER A 104 -20.23 1.14 -13.01
N THR A 105 -20.19 2.39 -12.56
CA THR A 105 -21.09 2.89 -11.53
C THR A 105 -21.22 4.41 -11.63
N ARG A 106 -22.43 4.93 -11.45
CA ARG A 106 -22.68 6.38 -11.38
C ARG A 106 -21.97 7.06 -10.20
N HIS A 107 -21.49 6.27 -9.23
CA HIS A 107 -20.85 6.77 -8.01
C HIS A 107 -19.33 6.90 -8.13
N GLN A 108 -18.75 6.60 -9.30
CA GLN A 108 -17.31 6.56 -9.53
C GLN A 108 -16.57 7.80 -9.01
N LYS A 109 -17.03 9.00 -9.36
CA LYS A 109 -16.42 10.28 -8.93
C LYS A 109 -16.39 10.44 -7.41
N ARG A 110 -17.46 10.06 -6.70
CA ARG A 110 -17.55 10.17 -5.24
C ARG A 110 -16.63 9.16 -4.56
N ILE A 111 -16.61 7.94 -5.07
CA ILE A 111 -15.75 6.86 -4.56
C ILE A 111 -14.28 7.23 -4.79
N SER A 112 -13.90 7.68 -5.99
CA SER A 112 -12.53 8.14 -6.28
C SER A 112 -12.08 9.22 -5.31
N LYS A 113 -12.89 10.25 -5.09
CA LYS A 113 -12.55 11.35 -4.16
C LYS A 113 -12.34 10.84 -2.74
N ASN A 114 -13.22 9.97 -2.26
CA ASN A 114 -13.10 9.39 -0.91
C ASN A 114 -11.85 8.53 -0.77
N ILE A 115 -11.57 7.66 -1.75
CA ILE A 115 -10.39 6.80 -1.75
C ILE A 115 -9.13 7.66 -1.78
N HIS A 116 -9.06 8.68 -2.66
CA HIS A 116 -7.89 9.54 -2.76
C HIS A 116 -7.57 10.24 -1.44
N SER A 117 -8.56 10.87 -0.79
CA SER A 117 -8.33 11.57 0.48
C SER A 117 -7.88 10.62 1.58
N ASN A 118 -8.58 9.49 1.75
CA ASN A 118 -8.27 8.55 2.84
C ASN A 118 -6.94 7.83 2.63
N LEU A 119 -6.63 7.41 1.40
CA LEU A 119 -5.35 6.77 1.10
C LEU A 119 -4.19 7.74 1.25
N GLN A 120 -4.31 8.98 0.79
CA GLN A 120 -3.25 9.97 0.92
C GLN A 120 -2.90 10.21 2.39
N ASP A 121 -3.90 10.44 3.24
CA ASP A 121 -3.67 10.69 4.67
C ASP A 121 -3.06 9.45 5.35
N ARG A 122 -3.57 8.26 5.02
CA ARG A 122 -3.03 7.00 5.55
C ARG A 122 -1.58 6.76 5.11
N LEU A 123 -1.24 6.99 3.84
CA LEU A 123 0.12 6.81 3.33
C LEU A 123 1.10 7.76 4.01
N LYS A 124 0.72 9.03 4.21
CA LYS A 124 1.53 10.01 4.95
C LYS A 124 1.78 9.57 6.38
N LEU A 125 0.76 9.05 7.08
CA LEU A 125 0.91 8.51 8.43
C LEU A 125 1.86 7.31 8.44
N MET A 126 1.70 6.35 7.53
CA MET A 126 2.56 5.16 7.49
C MET A 126 4.02 5.50 7.21
N VAL A 127 4.29 6.32 6.18
CA VAL A 127 5.66 6.72 5.84
C VAL A 127 6.27 7.57 6.95
N GLY A 128 5.50 8.47 7.57
CA GLY A 128 5.98 9.29 8.69
C GLY A 128 6.32 8.47 9.94
N GLU A 129 5.59 7.38 10.23
CA GLU A 129 5.98 6.48 11.32
C GLU A 129 7.26 5.69 10.99
N VAL A 130 7.43 5.26 9.74
CA VAL A 130 8.68 4.61 9.30
C VAL A 130 9.85 5.59 9.43
N GLU A 131 9.70 6.83 8.96
CA GLU A 131 10.73 7.86 9.08
C GLU A 131 11.15 8.10 10.54
N LYS A 132 10.18 8.19 11.46
CA LYS A 132 10.47 8.33 12.90
C LYS A 132 11.22 7.12 13.47
N GLU A 133 10.84 5.89 13.10
CA GLU A 133 11.52 4.67 13.53
C GLU A 133 12.99 4.68 13.07
N PHE A 134 13.25 5.04 11.81
CA PHE A 134 14.61 5.17 11.29
C PHE A 134 15.42 6.28 11.97
N LEU A 135 14.82 7.44 12.27
CA LEU A 135 15.51 8.55 12.95
C LEU A 135 15.80 8.26 14.42
N THR A 136 14.97 7.44 15.07
CA THR A 136 15.12 7.09 16.49
C THR A 136 16.04 5.88 16.73
N GLY A 137 16.53 5.25 15.65
CA GLY A 137 17.53 4.18 15.70
C GLY A 137 17.08 2.90 16.43
N LYS A 138 15.76 2.68 16.52
CA LYS A 138 15.16 1.47 17.09
C LYS A 138 14.81 0.46 16.02
#